data_AF-A0A7W4B1H7-F1
#
_entry.id   AF-A0A7W4B1H7-F1
#
_cell.length_a   1.000
_cell.length_b   1.000
_cell.length_c   1.000
_cell.angle_alpha   90.00
_cell.angle_beta   90.00
_cell.angle_gamma   90.00
#
_symmetry.space_group_name_H-M   'P 1'
#
loop_
_entity.id
_entity.type
_entity.pdbx_description
1 polymer ?
#
loop_
_entity_poly.entity_id
_entity_poly.type
_entity_poly.pdbx_seq_one_letter_code
_entity_poly.pdbx_strand_id
1 'polypeptide(L)'
;MPLEKQWSFEDSAIWKLKLRLQFSGWLQYIIHAIWILVLLLIAGIGWIIGHWQALLFWLPLGLATLLSIALFGTIVMVKYGLHPTEKVPANKHHLDVFDLMRSRKSCRSFQSRNLTTEHHTELLKAVQFHSQPSQLLGQKTIRFEYIKAALTVWPVVGAHEFLVAIAPREYDRLSIIDVGRSLQKIVIQATRMGIATCWIGPGADNKSILQHLGNKIDPTKDHVICVCAIGYDSMYKPLFIRLFNKLMHKRLPLSELFFADPSFETPLDTKSNPYCDYGRCYEVCQWSPSSYNGQTTRSAAVTEQINGEEKLIRFDFCTSISSRYYAAVALGIWCANWETGCAALNRRGHFAVLSSKERASEAVPEFPHYDISWIVD
;
A
#
# COMPACT_ATOMS: atom_id res chain seq x y z
N MET A 1 -42.81 -4.95 -12.53
CA MET A 1 -41.79 -5.15 -13.59
C MET A 1 -40.50 -5.59 -12.92
N PRO A 2 -39.92 -6.75 -13.27
CA PRO A 2 -38.61 -7.12 -12.74
C PRO A 2 -37.58 -6.15 -13.32
N LEU A 3 -36.78 -5.53 -12.46
CA LEU A 3 -35.61 -4.74 -12.86
C LEU A 3 -34.73 -5.62 -13.77
N GLU A 4 -34.58 -5.22 -15.03
CA GLU A 4 -33.62 -5.83 -15.93
C GLU A 4 -32.25 -5.82 -15.25
N LYS A 5 -31.68 -7.01 -15.08
CA LYS A 5 -30.34 -7.19 -14.51
C LYS A 5 -29.36 -6.53 -15.47
N GLN A 6 -28.98 -5.29 -15.16
CA GLN A 6 -28.04 -4.52 -15.96
C GLN A 6 -26.73 -5.31 -16.06
N TRP A 7 -26.41 -5.78 -17.27
CA TRP A 7 -25.21 -6.56 -17.51
C TRP A 7 -23.99 -5.71 -17.18
N SER A 8 -23.33 -6.01 -16.06
CA SER A 8 -22.07 -5.38 -15.70
C SER A 8 -20.94 -5.98 -16.54
N PHE A 9 -19.93 -5.18 -16.91
CA PHE A 9 -18.69 -5.69 -17.50
C PHE A 9 -18.06 -6.82 -16.64
N GLU A 10 -18.32 -6.80 -15.33
CA GLU A 10 -17.90 -7.82 -14.37
C GLU A 10 -18.55 -9.19 -14.59
N ASP A 11 -19.69 -9.26 -15.29
CA ASP A 11 -20.34 -10.53 -15.62
C ASP A 11 -19.78 -11.19 -16.88
N SER A 12 -18.94 -10.48 -17.64
CA SER A 12 -18.35 -10.96 -18.89
C SER A 12 -17.42 -12.17 -18.70
N ALA A 13 -17.33 -13.01 -19.73
CA ALA A 13 -16.40 -14.15 -19.74
C ALA A 13 -14.93 -13.70 -19.60
N ILE A 14 -14.59 -12.54 -20.17
CA ILE A 14 -13.25 -11.95 -20.11
C ILE A 14 -12.90 -11.56 -18.67
N TRP A 15 -13.83 -10.91 -17.95
CA TRP A 15 -13.62 -10.56 -16.55
C TRP A 15 -13.44 -11.79 -15.66
N LYS A 16 -14.29 -12.81 -15.84
CA LYS A 16 -14.17 -14.09 -15.13
C LYS A 16 -12.83 -14.78 -15.42
N LEU A 17 -12.37 -14.77 -16.67
CA LEU A 17 -11.06 -15.28 -17.05
C LEU A 17 -9.93 -14.49 -16.37
N LYS A 18 -10.00 -13.15 -16.40
CA LYS A 18 -9.04 -12.28 -15.72
C LYS A 18 -8.97 -12.57 -14.23
N LEU A 19 -10.10 -12.71 -13.53
CA LEU A 19 -10.13 -13.06 -12.11
C LEU A 19 -9.54 -14.45 -11.83
N ARG A 20 -9.86 -15.47 -12.65
CA ARG A 20 -9.26 -16.81 -12.55
C ARG A 20 -7.74 -16.75 -12.71
N LEU A 21 -7.26 -15.99 -13.68
CA LEU A 21 -5.83 -15.80 -13.93
C LEU A 21 -5.16 -14.99 -12.80
N GLN A 22 -5.87 -14.01 -12.24
CA GLN A 22 -5.40 -13.19 -11.12
C GLN A 22 -5.14 -14.06 -9.90
N PHE A 23 -6.15 -14.84 -9.48
CA PHE A 23 -6.08 -15.65 -8.26
C PHE A 23 -5.35 -16.99 -8.44
N SER A 24 -5.18 -17.49 -9.66
CA SER A 24 -4.22 -18.57 -9.94
C SER A 24 -2.77 -18.08 -10.02
N GLY A 25 -2.54 -16.76 -9.98
CA GLY A 25 -1.22 -16.14 -10.11
C GLY A 25 -0.63 -16.19 -11.52
N TRP A 26 -1.40 -16.57 -12.54
CA TRP A 26 -0.95 -16.63 -13.94
C TRP A 26 -1.01 -15.27 -14.65
N LEU A 27 -1.85 -14.35 -14.19
CA LEU A 27 -2.11 -13.06 -14.84
C LEU A 27 -0.81 -12.25 -15.10
N GLN A 28 0.13 -12.28 -14.17
CA GLN A 28 1.39 -11.54 -14.27
C GLN A 28 2.38 -12.07 -15.33
N TYR A 29 2.17 -13.28 -15.83
CA TYR A 29 3.00 -13.88 -16.89
C TYR A 29 2.42 -13.63 -18.29
N ILE A 30 1.11 -13.40 -18.38
CA ILE A 30 0.39 -13.21 -19.65
C ILE A 30 0.87 -11.96 -20.38
N ILE A 31 1.13 -10.87 -19.66
CA ILE A 31 1.63 -9.63 -20.30
C ILE A 31 2.96 -9.88 -21.00
N HIS A 32 3.83 -10.72 -20.43
CA HIS A 32 5.08 -11.12 -21.05
C HIS A 32 4.83 -11.97 -22.30
N ALA A 33 3.89 -12.93 -22.22
CA ALA A 33 3.49 -13.78 -23.35
C ALA A 33 2.88 -12.98 -24.51
N ILE A 34 2.10 -11.94 -24.22
CA ILE A 34 1.52 -11.06 -25.25
C ILE A 34 2.63 -10.38 -26.07
N TRP A 35 3.69 -9.86 -25.43
CA TRP A 35 4.80 -9.25 -26.15
C TRP A 35 5.56 -10.24 -27.04
N ILE A 36 5.71 -11.49 -26.58
CA ILE A 36 6.28 -12.57 -27.40
C ILE A 36 5.40 -12.79 -28.64
N LEU A 37 4.08 -12.92 -28.47
CA LEU A 37 3.14 -13.12 -29.58
C LEU A 37 3.17 -11.96 -30.59
N VAL A 38 3.24 -10.71 -30.12
CA VAL A 38 3.34 -9.53 -31.00
C VAL A 38 4.62 -9.59 -31.85
N LEU A 39 5.77 -9.92 -31.24
CA LEU A 39 7.04 -10.02 -31.98
C LEU A 39 7.04 -11.19 -32.98
N LEU A 40 6.44 -12.32 -32.62
CA LEU A 40 6.26 -13.45 -33.53
C LEU A 40 5.36 -13.10 -34.71
N LEU A 41 4.30 -12.32 -34.49
CA LEU A 41 3.40 -11.85 -35.54
C LEU A 41 4.12 -10.87 -36.49
N ILE A 42 4.91 -9.93 -35.95
CA ILE A 42 5.76 -9.03 -36.75
C ILE A 42 6.75 -9.86 -37.59
N ALA A 43 7.41 -10.86 -36.98
CA ALA A 43 8.30 -11.76 -37.71
C ALA A 43 7.56 -12.49 -38.84
N GLY A 44 6.38 -13.07 -38.56
CA GLY A 44 5.57 -13.76 -39.56
C GLY A 44 5.18 -12.85 -40.74
N ILE A 45 4.80 -11.60 -40.48
CA ILE A 45 4.52 -10.61 -41.52
C ILE A 45 5.80 -10.27 -42.30
N GLY A 46 6.92 -10.03 -41.62
CA GLY A 46 8.21 -9.74 -42.26
C GLY A 46 8.70 -10.87 -43.15
N TRP A 47 8.44 -12.11 -42.75
CA TRP A 47 8.68 -13.30 -43.58
C TRP A 47 7.86 -13.27 -44.88
N ILE A 48 6.56 -12.96 -44.78
CA ILE A 48 5.66 -12.87 -45.95
C ILE A 48 6.06 -11.72 -46.88
N ILE A 49 6.46 -10.57 -46.35
CA ILE A 49 6.89 -9.40 -47.14
C ILE A 49 8.16 -9.70 -47.94
N GLY A 50 9.07 -10.51 -47.41
CA GLY A 50 10.31 -10.91 -48.10
C GLY A 50 11.38 -9.81 -48.23
N HIS A 51 11.06 -8.55 -47.94
CA HIS A 51 12.01 -7.42 -47.92
C HIS A 51 12.49 -7.08 -46.51
N TRP A 52 13.70 -6.50 -46.43
CA TRP A 52 14.33 -6.06 -45.17
C TRP A 52 14.31 -7.15 -44.08
N GLN A 53 14.55 -8.40 -44.46
CA GLN A 53 14.40 -9.57 -43.59
C GLN A 53 15.21 -9.49 -42.29
N ALA A 54 16.36 -8.81 -42.30
CA ALA A 54 17.13 -8.59 -41.08
C ALA A 54 16.33 -7.82 -40.02
N LEU A 55 15.62 -6.76 -40.43
CA LEU A 55 14.83 -5.89 -39.56
C LEU A 55 13.43 -6.44 -39.29
N LEU A 56 12.75 -6.97 -40.31
CA LEU A 56 11.34 -7.35 -40.21
C LEU A 56 11.12 -8.81 -39.76
N PHE A 57 12.10 -9.69 -39.95
CA PHE A 57 12.00 -11.10 -39.56
C PHE A 57 13.00 -11.47 -38.46
N TRP A 58 14.30 -11.40 -38.75
CA TRP A 58 15.34 -11.93 -37.86
C TRP A 58 15.42 -11.21 -36.52
N LEU A 59 15.34 -9.87 -36.52
CA LEU A 59 15.36 -9.09 -35.29
C LEU A 59 14.14 -9.39 -34.38
N PRO A 60 12.88 -9.29 -34.85
CA PRO A 60 11.71 -9.64 -34.05
C PRO A 60 11.73 -11.10 -33.57
N LEU A 61 12.12 -12.05 -34.43
CA LEU A 61 12.21 -13.46 -34.06
C LEU A 61 13.27 -13.73 -32.98
N GLY A 62 14.45 -13.11 -33.11
CA GLY A 62 15.51 -13.19 -32.12
C GLY A 62 15.06 -12.64 -30.76
N LEU A 63 14.40 -11.47 -30.76
CA LEU A 63 13.83 -10.88 -29.55
C LEU A 63 12.74 -11.75 -28.94
N ALA A 64 11.82 -12.30 -29.74
CA ALA A 64 10.78 -13.21 -29.28
C ALA A 64 11.36 -14.47 -28.62
N THR A 65 12.44 -15.03 -29.19
CA THR A 65 13.13 -16.20 -28.65
C THR A 65 13.76 -15.88 -27.30
N LEU A 66 14.48 -14.76 -27.18
CA LEU A 66 15.07 -14.32 -25.91
C LEU A 66 14.02 -14.08 -24.83
N LEU A 67 12.91 -13.41 -25.17
CA LEU A 67 11.79 -13.20 -24.25
C LEU A 67 11.12 -14.51 -23.84
N SER A 68 11.03 -15.49 -24.73
CA SER A 68 10.48 -16.82 -24.43
C SER A 68 11.34 -17.58 -23.43
N ILE A 69 12.67 -17.57 -23.61
CA ILE A 69 13.63 -18.13 -22.65
C ILE A 69 13.50 -17.42 -21.30
N ALA A 70 13.44 -16.08 -21.30
CA ALA A 70 13.28 -15.29 -20.08
C ALA A 70 11.95 -15.59 -19.35
N LEU A 71 10.84 -15.73 -20.09
CA LEU A 71 9.54 -16.09 -19.55
C LEU A 71 9.57 -17.48 -18.94
N PHE A 72 10.12 -18.47 -19.66
CA PHE A 72 10.29 -19.83 -19.15
C PHE A 72 11.09 -19.85 -17.86
N GLY A 73 12.26 -19.21 -17.85
CA GLY A 73 13.10 -19.09 -16.65
C GLY A 73 12.37 -18.40 -15.50
N THR A 74 11.59 -17.35 -15.77
CA THR A 74 10.79 -16.65 -14.75
C THR A 74 9.69 -17.57 -14.19
N ILE A 75 9.01 -18.36 -15.02
CA ILE A 75 7.99 -19.31 -14.56
C ILE A 75 8.64 -20.38 -13.67
N VAL A 76 9.74 -20.98 -14.12
CA VAL A 76 10.49 -22.00 -13.36
C VAL A 76 10.96 -21.44 -12.01
N MET A 77 11.63 -20.28 -12.01
CA MET A 77 12.19 -19.70 -10.79
C MET A 77 11.13 -19.12 -9.85
N VAL A 78 10.16 -18.37 -10.37
CA VAL A 78 9.21 -17.60 -9.54
C VAL A 78 7.92 -18.36 -9.28
N LYS A 79 7.29 -18.96 -10.31
CA LYS A 79 6.01 -19.64 -10.14
C LYS A 79 6.18 -21.00 -9.46
N TYR A 80 7.25 -21.73 -9.80
CA TYR A 80 7.56 -23.04 -9.22
C TYR A 80 8.63 -22.99 -8.13
N GLY A 81 9.19 -21.81 -7.83
CA GLY A 81 10.13 -21.63 -6.72
C GLY A 81 11.50 -22.27 -6.93
N LEU A 82 11.86 -22.62 -8.17
CA LEU A 82 13.14 -23.28 -8.50
C LEU A 82 14.24 -22.23 -8.69
N HIS A 83 14.59 -21.50 -7.63
CA HIS A 83 15.66 -20.52 -7.64
C HIS A 83 16.67 -20.75 -6.50
N PRO A 84 17.94 -20.34 -6.69
CA PRO A 84 18.94 -20.40 -5.63
C PRO A 84 18.52 -19.61 -4.39
N THR A 85 19.02 -20.05 -3.23
CA THR A 85 18.80 -19.34 -1.96
C THR A 85 19.43 -17.96 -2.01
N GLU A 86 18.63 -16.95 -1.69
CA GLU A 86 19.06 -15.56 -1.62
C GLU A 86 19.55 -15.20 -0.21
N LYS A 87 20.41 -14.19 -0.11
CA LYS A 87 20.90 -13.68 1.17
C LYS A 87 19.76 -12.98 1.93
N VAL A 88 19.79 -13.09 3.26
CA VAL A 88 18.94 -12.26 4.12
C VAL A 88 19.39 -10.80 3.95
N PRO A 89 18.46 -9.86 3.63
CA PRO A 89 18.77 -8.45 3.58
C PRO A 89 19.33 -7.95 4.92
N ALA A 90 20.34 -7.08 4.87
CA ALA A 90 20.85 -6.43 6.06
C ALA A 90 19.80 -5.52 6.70
N ASN A 91 19.90 -5.32 8.01
CA ASN A 91 19.14 -4.29 8.69
C ASN A 91 19.52 -2.89 8.18
N LYS A 92 18.64 -1.92 8.43
CA LYS A 92 18.76 -0.53 8.01
C LYS A 92 18.92 0.42 9.19
N HIS A 93 19.63 0.00 10.25
CA HIS A 93 19.84 0.84 11.44
C HIS A 93 20.65 2.12 11.15
N HIS A 94 21.38 2.16 10.04
CA HIS A 94 22.14 3.33 9.60
C HIS A 94 21.25 4.46 9.02
N LEU A 95 19.98 4.19 8.67
CA LEU A 95 19.09 5.20 8.12
C LEU A 95 18.40 5.99 9.24
N ASP A 96 18.29 7.31 9.06
CA ASP A 96 17.39 8.12 9.86
C ASP A 96 15.92 7.72 9.62
N VAL A 97 15.00 8.24 10.43
CA VAL A 97 13.58 7.81 10.35
C VAL A 97 12.93 8.18 9.02
N PHE A 98 13.28 9.33 8.44
CA PHE A 98 12.69 9.83 7.20
C PHE A 98 13.22 9.03 6.01
N ASP A 99 14.52 8.76 5.97
CA ASP A 99 15.15 7.89 4.99
C ASP A 99 14.66 6.46 5.10
N LEU A 100 14.43 5.97 6.32
CA LEU A 100 13.84 4.66 6.55
C LEU A 100 12.44 4.58 5.94
N MET A 101 11.55 5.54 6.26
CA MET A 101 10.20 5.62 5.71
C MET A 101 10.22 5.74 4.17
N ARG A 102 11.14 6.55 3.62
CA ARG A 102 11.35 6.71 2.18
C ARG A 102 11.89 5.45 1.51
N SER A 103 12.70 4.65 2.22
CA SER A 103 13.26 3.39 1.71
C SER A 103 12.23 2.28 1.62
N ARG A 104 11.10 2.38 2.35
CA ARG A 104 10.03 1.39 2.32
C ARG A 104 9.40 1.37 0.93
N LYS A 105 9.29 0.17 0.35
CA LYS A 105 8.69 -0.09 -0.96
C LYS A 105 7.79 -1.31 -0.88
N SER A 106 6.72 -1.34 -1.67
CA SER A 106 5.79 -2.47 -1.67
C SER A 106 6.43 -3.63 -2.44
N CYS A 107 6.83 -4.66 -1.70
CA CYS A 107 7.46 -5.85 -2.25
C CYS A 107 6.41 -6.82 -2.82
N ARG A 108 6.62 -7.27 -4.05
CA ARG A 108 5.66 -8.16 -4.71
C ARG A 108 6.28 -9.47 -5.17
N SER A 109 7.56 -9.67 -4.92
CA SER A 109 8.24 -10.95 -5.12
C SER A 109 9.09 -11.23 -3.90
N PHE A 110 8.75 -12.30 -3.19
CA PHE A 110 9.38 -12.67 -1.93
C PHE A 110 10.26 -13.90 -2.11
N GLN A 111 11.32 -13.98 -1.31
CA GLN A 111 12.17 -15.16 -1.23
C GLN A 111 11.34 -16.34 -0.70
N SER A 112 11.67 -17.56 -1.12
CA SER A 112 11.02 -18.80 -0.66
C SER A 112 11.33 -19.19 0.79
N ARG A 113 12.29 -18.49 1.43
CA ARG A 113 12.68 -18.75 2.82
C ARG A 113 11.73 -18.07 3.81
N ASN A 114 11.56 -18.71 4.97
CA ASN A 114 10.90 -18.11 6.12
C ASN A 114 11.73 -16.96 6.72
N LEU A 115 11.08 -16.09 7.50
CA LEU A 115 11.77 -15.17 8.39
C LEU A 115 12.67 -15.94 9.37
N THR A 116 13.80 -15.34 9.75
CA THR A 116 14.61 -15.88 10.85
C THR A 116 13.85 -15.77 12.17
N THR A 117 14.22 -16.58 13.16
CA THR A 117 13.61 -16.58 14.49
C THR A 117 13.69 -15.19 15.14
N GLU A 118 14.80 -14.49 14.97
CA GLU A 118 15.01 -13.14 15.49
C GLU A 118 14.05 -12.14 14.84
N HIS A 119 13.98 -12.13 13.50
CA HIS A 119 13.09 -11.25 12.76
C HIS A 119 11.61 -11.51 13.07
N HIS A 120 11.23 -12.78 13.16
CA HIS A 120 9.87 -13.16 13.53
C HIS A 120 9.52 -12.69 14.95
N THR A 121 10.42 -12.90 15.91
CA THR A 121 10.21 -12.49 17.31
C THR A 121 10.10 -10.97 17.44
N GLU A 122 11.00 -10.22 16.83
CA GLU A 122 10.96 -8.75 16.85
C GLU A 122 9.74 -8.19 16.11
N LEU A 123 9.32 -8.81 15.00
CA LEU A 123 8.08 -8.45 14.32
C LEU A 123 6.84 -8.69 15.21
N LEU A 124 6.77 -9.81 15.94
CA LEU A 124 5.63 -10.06 16.82
C LEU A 124 5.61 -9.14 18.04
N LYS A 125 6.77 -8.73 18.56
CA LYS A 125 6.86 -7.67 19.60
C LYS A 125 6.31 -6.34 19.07
N ALA A 126 6.70 -5.96 17.85
CA ALA A 126 6.17 -4.80 17.16
C ALA A 126 4.64 -4.87 17.02
N VAL A 127 4.13 -6.02 16.56
CA VAL A 127 2.69 -6.27 16.44
C VAL A 127 1.99 -6.08 17.78
N GLN A 128 2.47 -6.77 18.82
CA GLN A 128 1.88 -6.71 20.15
C GLN A 128 1.83 -5.28 20.67
N PHE A 129 2.95 -4.55 20.58
CA PHE A 129 3.06 -3.17 21.05
C PHE A 129 2.06 -2.26 20.34
N HIS A 130 2.09 -2.21 19.00
CA HIS A 130 1.23 -1.29 18.23
C HIS A 130 -0.25 -1.69 18.22
N SER A 131 -0.62 -2.89 18.67
CA SER A 131 -2.02 -3.29 18.85
C SER A 131 -2.58 -3.04 20.26
N GLN A 132 -1.78 -2.55 21.20
CA GLN A 132 -2.26 -2.29 22.56
C GLN A 132 -3.29 -1.15 22.57
N PRO A 133 -4.35 -1.22 23.40
CA PRO A 133 -5.33 -0.14 23.52
C PRO A 133 -4.73 1.25 23.80
N SER A 134 -3.64 1.31 24.57
CA SER A 134 -2.91 2.56 24.87
C SER A 134 -2.21 3.19 23.67
N GLN A 135 -2.03 2.43 22.58
CA GLN A 135 -1.47 2.91 21.32
C GLN A 135 -2.53 3.33 20.31
N LEU A 136 -3.81 3.01 20.53
CA LEU A 136 -4.91 3.29 19.60
C LEU A 136 -5.45 4.70 19.79
N LEU A 137 -5.99 5.26 18.71
CA LEU A 137 -6.71 6.53 18.72
C LEU A 137 -8.15 6.33 19.20
N GLY A 138 -8.78 5.21 18.81
CA GLY A 138 -10.12 4.82 19.19
C GLY A 138 -10.17 3.86 20.37
N GLN A 139 -11.38 3.68 20.90
CA GLN A 139 -11.63 2.78 22.04
C GLN A 139 -11.84 1.31 21.63
N LYS A 140 -12.20 1.08 20.36
CA LYS A 140 -12.47 -0.27 19.84
C LYS A 140 -11.17 -1.00 19.55
N THR A 141 -11.11 -2.27 19.92
CA THR A 141 -9.90 -3.09 19.76
C THR A 141 -9.69 -3.50 18.32
N ILE A 142 -8.45 -3.39 17.83
CA ILE A 142 -7.98 -3.98 16.58
C ILE A 142 -6.95 -5.07 16.87
N ARG A 143 -6.73 -5.98 15.92
CA ARG A 143 -5.70 -7.03 16.06
C ARG A 143 -5.07 -7.40 14.74
N PHE A 144 -3.87 -7.98 14.82
CA PHE A 144 -3.14 -8.50 13.68
C PHE A 144 -2.84 -9.98 13.90
N GLU A 145 -3.45 -10.83 13.07
CA GLU A 145 -3.23 -12.27 13.14
C GLU A 145 -2.11 -12.67 12.18
N TYR A 146 -1.10 -13.36 12.71
CA TYR A 146 -0.02 -13.89 11.90
C TYR A 146 -0.40 -15.24 11.29
N ILE A 147 -0.22 -15.34 9.97
CA ILE A 147 -0.44 -16.56 9.19
C ILE A 147 0.86 -16.94 8.48
N LYS A 148 1.31 -18.18 8.71
CA LYS A 148 2.40 -18.81 7.97
C LYS A 148 1.84 -19.87 7.02
N ALA A 149 1.30 -19.42 5.89
CA ALA A 149 0.75 -20.25 4.83
C ALA A 149 0.73 -19.46 3.52
N ALA A 150 0.70 -20.16 2.38
CA ALA A 150 0.51 -19.52 1.08
C ALA A 150 -0.96 -19.09 0.91
N LEU A 151 -1.24 -17.80 1.07
CA LEU A 151 -2.56 -17.23 0.81
C LEU A 151 -2.76 -16.95 -0.68
N THR A 152 -4.00 -17.07 -1.14
CA THR A 152 -4.40 -16.67 -2.50
C THR A 152 -4.48 -15.14 -2.56
N VAL A 153 -3.41 -14.50 -3.03
CA VAL A 153 -3.29 -13.05 -3.11
C VAL A 153 -2.71 -12.58 -4.44
N TRP A 154 -2.99 -11.34 -4.82
CA TRP A 154 -2.43 -10.67 -6.00
C TRP A 154 -2.07 -9.22 -5.66
N PRO A 155 -0.99 -8.64 -6.21
CA PRO A 155 -0.03 -9.17 -7.21
C PRO A 155 1.22 -9.80 -6.60
N VAL A 156 1.16 -10.27 -5.36
CA VAL A 156 2.31 -10.81 -4.64
C VAL A 156 2.60 -12.24 -5.07
N VAL A 157 3.89 -12.59 -5.21
CA VAL A 157 4.37 -13.96 -5.40
C VAL A 157 5.48 -14.34 -4.43
N GLY A 158 5.57 -15.64 -4.13
CA GLY A 158 6.55 -16.21 -3.21
C GLY A 158 6.25 -15.98 -1.72
N ALA A 159 5.31 -15.09 -1.38
CA ALA A 159 4.95 -14.82 0.01
C ALA A 159 4.21 -16.01 0.64
N HIS A 160 4.63 -16.35 1.85
CA HIS A 160 4.05 -17.43 2.67
C HIS A 160 3.92 -17.03 4.15
N GLU A 161 4.17 -15.76 4.46
CA GLU A 161 3.99 -15.17 5.80
C GLU A 161 3.20 -13.86 5.65
N PHE A 162 2.18 -13.70 6.50
CA PHE A 162 1.22 -12.61 6.38
C PHE A 162 0.77 -12.11 7.76
N LEU A 163 0.51 -10.81 7.87
CA LEU A 163 -0.32 -10.24 8.95
C LEU A 163 -1.70 -9.92 8.39
N VAL A 164 -2.74 -10.46 9.01
CA VAL A 164 -4.14 -10.15 8.69
C VAL A 164 -4.65 -9.11 9.67
N ALA A 165 -5.01 -7.93 9.17
CA ALA A 165 -5.57 -6.86 9.98
C ALA A 165 -7.07 -7.10 10.18
N ILE A 166 -7.48 -7.16 11.45
CA ILE A 166 -8.85 -7.44 11.87
C ILE A 166 -9.35 -6.29 12.74
N ALA A 167 -10.55 -5.82 12.45
CA ALA A 167 -11.29 -4.84 13.24
C ALA A 167 -12.69 -5.39 13.57
N PRO A 168 -13.45 -4.75 14.48
CA PRO A 168 -14.82 -5.16 14.77
C PRO A 168 -15.71 -5.17 13.53
N ARG A 169 -16.69 -6.09 13.50
CA ARG A 169 -17.68 -6.26 12.43
C ARG A 169 -18.54 -5.02 12.26
N GLU A 170 -18.95 -4.45 13.39
CA GLU A 170 -19.62 -3.15 13.41
C GLU A 170 -18.64 -2.08 12.95
N TYR A 171 -19.02 -1.40 11.88
CA TYR A 171 -18.15 -0.40 11.27
C TYR A 171 -17.93 0.78 12.22
N ASP A 172 -16.67 1.05 12.51
CA ASP A 172 -16.21 2.24 13.19
C ASP A 172 -15.03 2.80 12.43
N ARG A 173 -15.13 4.06 12.02
CA ARG A 173 -14.14 4.66 11.10
C ARG A 173 -12.79 4.86 11.76
N LEU A 174 -12.77 5.20 13.04
CA LEU A 174 -11.54 5.39 13.80
C LEU A 174 -10.78 4.07 13.99
N SER A 175 -11.48 2.95 14.19
CA SER A 175 -10.89 1.61 14.16
C SER A 175 -10.17 1.29 12.85
N ILE A 176 -10.71 1.75 11.70
CA ILE A 176 -10.07 1.54 10.39
C ILE A 176 -8.83 2.43 10.24
N ILE A 177 -8.88 3.66 10.75
CA ILE A 177 -7.72 4.56 10.83
C ILE A 177 -6.65 3.93 11.73
N ASP A 178 -7.02 3.35 12.87
CA ASP A 178 -6.12 2.65 13.78
C ASP A 178 -5.46 1.43 13.13
N VAL A 179 -6.20 0.66 12.32
CA VAL A 179 -5.61 -0.41 11.50
C VAL A 179 -4.51 0.15 10.61
N GLY A 180 -4.79 1.24 9.89
CA GLY A 180 -3.82 1.90 9.02
C GLY A 180 -2.59 2.38 9.78
N ARG A 181 -2.78 3.08 10.89
CA ARG A 181 -1.72 3.67 11.72
C ARG A 181 -0.85 2.59 12.35
N SER A 182 -1.47 1.62 13.01
CA SER A 182 -0.75 0.59 13.77
C SER A 182 0.04 -0.34 12.85
N LEU A 183 -0.57 -0.81 11.76
CA LEU A 183 0.13 -1.65 10.79
C LEU A 183 1.23 -0.90 10.04
N GLN A 184 1.08 0.40 9.80
CA GLN A 184 2.15 1.19 9.20
C GLN A 184 3.35 1.34 10.14
N LYS A 185 3.15 1.52 11.45
CA LYS A 185 4.24 1.52 12.43
C LYS A 185 4.98 0.18 12.47
N ILE A 186 4.24 -0.93 12.40
CA ILE A 186 4.81 -2.29 12.26
C ILE A 186 5.60 -2.40 10.95
N VAL A 187 5.08 -1.88 9.83
CA VAL A 187 5.77 -1.87 8.52
C VAL A 187 7.07 -1.06 8.56
N ILE A 188 7.12 0.07 9.27
CA ILE A 188 8.34 0.87 9.44
C ILE A 188 9.39 0.07 10.23
N GLN A 189 8.98 -0.62 11.30
CA GLN A 189 9.87 -1.48 12.08
C GLN A 189 10.35 -2.70 11.28
N ALA A 190 9.46 -3.35 10.52
CA ALA A 190 9.82 -4.41 9.57
C ALA A 190 10.86 -3.93 8.54
N THR A 191 10.65 -2.73 7.99
CA THR A 191 11.59 -2.12 7.03
C THR A 191 12.97 -1.91 7.67
N ARG A 192 13.03 -1.51 8.95
CA ARG A 192 14.29 -1.33 9.69
C ARG A 192 15.06 -2.64 9.84
N MET A 193 14.36 -3.75 10.03
CA MET A 193 14.95 -5.09 10.09
C MET A 193 15.38 -5.65 8.73
N GLY A 194 15.10 -4.94 7.62
CA GLY A 194 15.34 -5.46 6.27
C GLY A 194 14.22 -6.41 5.78
N ILE A 195 13.12 -6.51 6.53
CA ILE A 195 11.94 -7.26 6.13
C ILE A 195 11.15 -6.42 5.11
N ALA A 196 10.79 -7.06 4.00
CA ALA A 196 9.98 -6.48 2.96
C ALA A 196 8.49 -6.69 3.25
N THR A 197 7.65 -5.74 2.84
CA THR A 197 6.21 -5.78 3.11
C THR A 197 5.38 -5.35 1.90
N CYS A 198 4.14 -5.83 1.83
CA CYS A 198 3.16 -5.31 0.88
C CYS A 198 1.74 -5.40 1.42
N TRP A 199 1.08 -4.25 1.45
CA TRP A 199 -0.35 -4.13 1.70
C TRP A 199 -1.17 -4.72 0.55
N ILE A 200 -2.16 -5.53 0.89
CA ILE A 200 -3.08 -6.21 -0.02
C ILE A 200 -4.50 -6.03 0.53
N GLY A 201 -5.30 -5.23 -0.16
CA GLY A 201 -6.74 -5.10 0.11
C GLY A 201 -7.55 -5.92 -0.91
N PRO A 202 -8.01 -5.31 -2.02
CA PRO A 202 -8.88 -5.96 -3.00
C PRO A 202 -8.26 -7.18 -3.71
N GLY A 203 -6.94 -7.33 -3.66
CA GLY A 203 -6.22 -8.44 -4.27
C GLY A 203 -6.14 -9.70 -3.38
N ALA A 204 -6.71 -9.69 -2.18
CA ALA A 204 -6.66 -10.82 -1.27
C ALA A 204 -7.98 -11.62 -1.32
N ASP A 205 -7.88 -12.94 -1.51
CA ASP A 205 -9.05 -13.81 -1.49
C ASP A 205 -9.52 -14.06 -0.05
N ASN A 206 -10.67 -13.49 0.30
CA ASN A 206 -11.24 -13.61 1.64
C ASN A 206 -11.48 -15.07 2.04
N LYS A 207 -11.83 -15.95 1.10
CA LYS A 207 -12.07 -17.37 1.40
C LYS A 207 -10.79 -18.06 1.87
N SER A 208 -9.69 -17.87 1.15
CA SER A 208 -8.36 -18.37 1.53
C SER A 208 -7.92 -17.85 2.90
N ILE A 209 -8.13 -16.54 3.17
CA ILE A 209 -7.78 -15.94 4.47
C ILE A 209 -8.57 -16.60 5.60
N LEU A 210 -9.90 -16.66 5.48
CA LEU A 210 -10.77 -17.23 6.51
C LEU A 210 -10.46 -18.70 6.78
N GLN A 211 -10.15 -19.48 5.74
CA GLN A 211 -9.75 -20.87 5.87
C GLN A 211 -8.48 -21.03 6.72
N HIS A 212 -7.49 -20.15 6.56
CA HIS A 212 -6.24 -20.22 7.31
C HIS A 212 -6.29 -19.57 8.70
N LEU A 213 -7.20 -18.61 8.92
CA LEU A 213 -7.48 -18.10 10.26
C LEU A 213 -8.16 -19.15 11.13
N GLY A 214 -9.06 -19.96 10.55
CA GLY A 214 -9.82 -20.97 11.29
C GLY A 214 -10.54 -20.35 12.49
N ASN A 215 -10.35 -20.93 13.68
CA ASN A 215 -11.01 -20.49 14.90
C ASN A 215 -10.46 -19.17 15.47
N LYS A 216 -9.42 -18.59 14.86
CA LYS A 216 -8.87 -17.29 15.29
C LYS A 216 -9.77 -16.12 14.90
N ILE A 217 -10.77 -16.31 14.03
CA ILE A 217 -11.72 -15.28 13.62
C ILE A 217 -13.16 -15.70 13.94
N ASP A 218 -13.94 -14.75 14.46
CA ASP A 218 -15.39 -14.88 14.62
C ASP A 218 -16.08 -14.01 13.56
N PRO A 219 -16.61 -14.57 12.45
CA PRO A 219 -17.24 -13.79 11.38
C PRO A 219 -18.45 -12.94 11.82
N THR A 220 -19.01 -13.19 13.01
CA THR A 220 -20.10 -12.39 13.58
C THR A 220 -19.60 -11.14 14.27
N LYS A 221 -18.36 -11.16 14.79
CA LYS A 221 -17.75 -10.06 15.57
C LYS A 221 -16.57 -9.38 14.89
N ASP A 222 -15.95 -10.05 13.92
CA ASP A 222 -14.73 -9.62 13.26
C ASP A 222 -14.94 -9.29 11.79
N HIS A 223 -14.11 -8.38 11.29
CA HIS A 223 -13.98 -8.10 9.87
C HIS A 223 -12.51 -8.01 9.48
N VAL A 224 -12.13 -8.76 8.44
CA VAL A 224 -10.81 -8.64 7.81
C VAL A 224 -10.78 -7.36 6.98
N ILE A 225 -9.88 -6.44 7.35
CA ILE A 225 -9.76 -5.13 6.69
C ILE A 225 -8.79 -5.21 5.51
N CYS A 226 -7.61 -5.80 5.75
CA CYS A 226 -6.59 -6.00 4.74
C CYS A 226 -5.57 -7.06 5.22
N VAL A 227 -4.68 -7.44 4.32
CA VAL A 227 -3.56 -8.34 4.61
C VAL A 227 -2.25 -7.64 4.25
N CYS A 228 -1.20 -7.86 5.03
CA CYS A 228 0.15 -7.45 4.71
C CYS A 228 1.00 -8.70 4.47
N ALA A 229 1.51 -8.88 3.25
CA ALA A 229 2.52 -9.89 2.96
C ALA A 229 3.86 -9.47 3.57
N ILE A 230 4.58 -10.44 4.15
CA ILE A 230 5.83 -10.22 4.86
C ILE A 230 6.84 -11.28 4.44
N GLY A 231 8.11 -10.90 4.35
CA GLY A 231 9.22 -11.79 4.04
C GLY A 231 10.41 -10.99 3.55
N TYR A 232 11.32 -11.63 2.82
CA TYR A 232 12.47 -10.96 2.22
C TYR A 232 12.23 -10.66 0.74
N ASP A 233 12.65 -9.49 0.25
CA ASP A 233 12.54 -9.15 -1.18
C ASP A 233 13.41 -10.11 -2.01
N SER A 234 12.82 -10.68 -3.05
CA SER A 234 13.53 -11.53 -4.01
C SER A 234 13.96 -10.72 -5.22
N MET A 235 15.18 -10.95 -5.73
CA MET A 235 15.64 -10.39 -6.99
C MET A 235 14.93 -10.98 -8.21
N TYR A 236 14.32 -12.17 -8.08
CA TYR A 236 13.59 -12.85 -9.13
C TYR A 236 12.18 -12.27 -9.24
N LYS A 237 11.98 -11.36 -10.21
CA LYS A 237 10.72 -10.62 -10.41
C LYS A 237 10.20 -10.81 -11.83
N PRO A 238 8.94 -11.23 -12.01
CA PRO A 238 8.25 -11.20 -13.30
C PRO A 238 8.24 -9.79 -13.88
N LEU A 239 8.27 -9.68 -15.21
CA LEU A 239 8.28 -8.40 -15.92
C LEU A 239 7.09 -7.51 -15.54
N PHE A 240 5.90 -8.10 -15.41
CA PHE A 240 4.71 -7.39 -14.94
C PHE A 240 4.97 -6.69 -13.60
N ILE A 241 5.53 -7.40 -12.62
CA ILE A 241 5.81 -6.85 -11.29
C ILE A 241 6.83 -5.70 -11.39
N ARG A 242 7.85 -5.84 -12.24
CA ARG A 242 8.85 -4.78 -12.46
C ARG A 242 8.19 -3.49 -12.99
N LEU A 243 7.35 -3.62 -14.02
CA LEU A 243 6.62 -2.50 -14.60
C LEU A 243 5.60 -1.91 -13.63
N PHE A 244 4.81 -2.77 -12.98
CA PHE A 244 3.80 -2.38 -11.99
C PHE A 244 4.44 -1.60 -10.84
N ASN A 245 5.57 -2.07 -10.31
CA ASN A 245 6.32 -1.36 -9.27
C ASN A 245 6.76 0.04 -9.72
N LYS A 246 7.25 0.18 -10.97
CA LYS A 246 7.68 1.47 -11.52
C LYS A 246 6.52 2.46 -11.65
N LEU A 247 5.37 2.00 -12.13
CA LEU A 247 4.17 2.83 -12.26
C LEU A 247 3.64 3.28 -10.89
N MET A 248 3.63 2.36 -9.93
CA MET A 248 3.14 2.57 -8.57
C MET A 248 4.08 3.43 -7.68
N HIS A 249 5.24 3.86 -8.20
CA HIS A 249 6.16 4.76 -7.49
C HIS A 249 5.89 6.25 -7.74
N LYS A 250 5.11 6.61 -8.78
CA LYS A 250 4.75 8.00 -9.02
C LYS A 250 3.91 8.54 -7.85
N ARG A 251 4.15 9.78 -7.43
CA ARG A 251 3.40 10.43 -6.36
C ARG A 251 2.85 11.77 -6.83
N LEU A 252 1.73 12.18 -6.25
CA LEU A 252 1.20 13.52 -6.43
C LEU A 252 2.18 14.52 -5.81
N PRO A 253 2.33 15.73 -6.37
CA PRO A 253 3.12 16.79 -5.74
C PRO A 253 2.51 17.20 -4.39
N LEU A 254 3.33 17.75 -3.50
CA LEU A 254 2.86 18.21 -2.17
C LEU A 254 1.75 19.26 -2.28
N SER A 255 1.76 20.08 -3.34
CA SER A 255 0.73 21.09 -3.62
C SER A 255 -0.67 20.52 -3.88
N GLU A 256 -0.79 19.24 -4.21
CA GLU A 256 -2.08 18.55 -4.36
C GLU A 256 -2.49 17.80 -3.09
N LEU A 257 -1.63 17.78 -2.06
CA LEU A 257 -1.75 16.94 -0.87
C LEU A 257 -1.94 17.77 0.41
N PHE A 258 -1.28 18.93 0.48
CA PHE A 258 -1.28 19.83 1.63
C PHE A 258 -1.79 21.21 1.23
N PHE A 259 -2.68 21.78 2.04
CA PHE A 259 -3.39 23.02 1.78
C PHE A 259 -3.23 23.99 2.95
N ALA A 260 -3.24 25.29 2.66
CA ALA A 260 -3.05 26.36 3.63
C ALA A 260 -4.25 26.53 4.56
N ASP A 261 -5.43 26.09 4.13
CA ASP A 261 -6.68 26.26 4.87
C ASP A 261 -7.70 25.15 4.55
N PRO A 262 -8.74 24.99 5.40
CA PRO A 262 -9.75 23.93 5.24
C PRO A 262 -10.66 24.03 3.99
N SER A 263 -10.55 25.06 3.16
CA SER A 263 -11.25 25.10 1.86
C SER A 263 -10.63 24.17 0.81
N PHE A 264 -9.37 23.76 1.01
CA PHE A 264 -8.58 22.99 0.04
C PHE A 264 -8.40 23.68 -1.32
N GLU A 265 -8.46 25.02 -1.35
CA GLU A 265 -8.25 25.80 -2.58
C GLU A 265 -6.78 26.21 -2.76
N THR A 266 -6.13 26.61 -1.68
CA THR A 266 -4.76 27.14 -1.73
C THR A 266 -3.74 26.09 -1.29
N PRO A 267 -2.81 25.66 -2.15
CA PRO A 267 -1.72 24.78 -1.76
C PRO A 267 -0.87 25.35 -0.63
N LEU A 268 -0.45 24.50 0.30
CA LEU A 268 0.44 24.88 1.39
C LEU A 268 1.86 25.12 0.87
N ASP A 269 2.42 26.30 1.12
CA ASP A 269 3.85 26.52 0.95
C ASP A 269 4.62 25.88 2.11
N THR A 270 5.00 24.61 1.95
CA THR A 270 5.75 23.84 2.95
C THR A 270 7.10 24.45 3.36
N LYS A 271 7.58 25.50 2.68
CA LYS A 271 8.86 26.15 2.97
C LYS A 271 8.71 27.51 3.66
N SER A 272 7.51 28.06 3.74
CA SER A 272 7.26 29.32 4.44
C SER A 272 7.00 29.09 5.93
N ASN A 273 7.16 30.13 6.75
CA ASN A 273 6.72 30.09 8.14
C ASN A 273 5.19 30.14 8.19
N PRO A 274 4.53 29.43 9.13
CA PRO A 274 5.09 28.52 10.16
C PRO A 274 5.30 27.06 9.70
N TYR A 275 5.11 26.74 8.42
CA TYR A 275 5.03 25.37 7.89
C TYR A 275 6.40 24.68 7.73
N CYS A 276 7.45 25.45 7.48
CA CYS A 276 8.82 24.94 7.28
C CYS A 276 9.32 24.07 8.45
N ASP A 277 8.78 24.30 9.65
CA ASP A 277 9.07 23.59 10.89
C ASP A 277 8.77 22.09 10.87
N TYR A 278 7.88 21.65 9.98
CA TYR A 278 7.50 20.25 9.79
C TYR A 278 8.29 19.56 8.69
N GLY A 279 9.02 20.32 7.87
CA GLY A 279 10.03 19.84 6.92
C GLY A 279 9.70 18.51 6.22
N ARG A 280 10.46 17.45 6.54
CA ARG A 280 10.35 16.15 5.88
C ARG A 280 9.09 15.34 6.26
N CYS A 281 8.27 15.79 7.22
CA CYS A 281 6.97 15.17 7.53
C CYS A 281 6.04 15.17 6.31
N TYR A 282 6.05 16.25 5.52
CA TYR A 282 5.28 16.34 4.29
C TYR A 282 5.68 15.27 3.27
N GLU A 283 7.00 15.08 3.09
CA GLU A 283 7.53 14.09 2.15
C GLU A 283 7.14 12.66 2.56
N VAL A 284 7.30 12.29 3.84
CA VAL A 284 7.00 10.90 4.24
C VAL A 284 5.52 10.58 4.16
N CYS A 285 4.63 11.57 4.35
CA CYS A 285 3.21 11.41 4.04
C CYS A 285 2.97 11.20 2.53
N GLN A 286 3.61 11.99 1.66
CA GLN A 286 3.56 11.81 0.21
C GLN A 286 4.05 10.42 -0.23
N TRP A 287 5.11 9.88 0.37
CA TRP A 287 5.66 8.56 0.01
C TRP A 287 4.91 7.37 0.60
N SER A 288 3.94 7.61 1.49
CA SER A 288 3.09 6.60 2.11
C SER A 288 2.46 5.63 1.09
N PRO A 289 2.31 4.34 1.44
CA PRO A 289 1.52 3.43 0.63
C PRO A 289 0.03 3.77 0.71
N SER A 290 -0.69 3.54 -0.39
CA SER A 290 -2.15 3.56 -0.44
C SER A 290 -2.66 2.53 -1.45
N SER A 291 -3.92 2.11 -1.32
CA SER A 291 -4.54 1.19 -2.29
C SER A 291 -4.44 1.74 -3.70
N TYR A 292 -3.95 0.93 -4.65
CA TYR A 292 -3.69 1.31 -6.05
C TYR A 292 -2.97 2.66 -6.24
N ASN A 293 -2.17 3.10 -5.26
CA ASN A 293 -1.49 4.41 -5.29
C ASN A 293 -2.45 5.61 -5.42
N GLY A 294 -3.71 5.45 -5.00
CA GLY A 294 -4.74 6.47 -5.11
C GLY A 294 -4.48 7.75 -4.29
N GLN A 295 -3.58 7.71 -3.30
CA GLN A 295 -3.20 8.85 -2.44
C GLN A 295 -4.42 9.67 -2.02
N THR A 296 -5.36 9.03 -1.32
CA THR A 296 -6.71 9.56 -1.05
C THR A 296 -6.78 10.48 0.16
N THR A 297 -5.64 10.78 0.78
CA THR A 297 -5.57 11.61 1.99
C THR A 297 -5.12 13.01 1.61
N ARG A 298 -5.72 14.00 2.26
CA ARG A 298 -5.36 15.43 2.17
C ARG A 298 -5.14 15.98 3.56
N SER A 299 -4.37 17.04 3.66
CA SER A 299 -4.21 17.78 4.90
C SER A 299 -4.38 19.28 4.69
N ALA A 300 -5.10 19.93 5.59
CA ALA A 300 -5.25 21.37 5.64
C ALA A 300 -4.60 21.91 6.93
N ALA A 301 -3.75 22.92 6.81
CA ALA A 301 -3.24 23.64 7.96
C ALA A 301 -4.34 24.55 8.53
N VAL A 302 -4.31 24.79 9.84
CA VAL A 302 -5.16 25.76 10.49
C VAL A 302 -4.29 26.66 11.35
N THR A 303 -4.36 27.95 11.11
CA THR A 303 -3.63 28.98 11.84
C THR A 303 -4.58 29.88 12.61
N GLU A 304 -4.08 30.45 13.70
CA GLU A 304 -4.77 31.48 14.48
C GLU A 304 -3.84 32.67 14.71
N GLN A 305 -4.41 33.87 14.78
CA GLN A 305 -3.67 35.08 15.14
C GLN A 305 -3.59 35.16 16.67
N ILE A 306 -2.39 34.97 17.21
CA ILE A 306 -2.14 35.03 18.66
C ILE A 306 -1.08 36.12 18.89
N ASN A 307 -1.44 37.16 19.64
CA ASN A 307 -0.57 38.31 19.92
C ASN A 307 -0.01 39.01 18.67
N GLY A 308 -0.75 38.98 17.55
CA GLY A 308 -0.34 39.59 16.28
C GLY A 308 0.60 38.73 15.42
N GLU A 309 0.88 37.50 15.85
CA GLU A 309 1.62 36.51 15.06
C GLU A 309 0.69 35.39 14.57
N GLU A 310 0.88 34.96 13.33
CA GLU A 310 0.20 33.80 12.78
C GLU A 310 0.83 32.53 13.36
N LYS A 311 0.07 31.82 14.20
CA LYS A 311 0.51 30.57 14.82
C LYS A 311 -0.27 29.40 14.26
N LEU A 312 0.46 28.36 13.84
CA LEU A 312 -0.11 27.08 13.43
C LEU A 312 -0.62 26.32 14.66
N ILE A 313 -1.91 25.99 14.67
CA ILE A 313 -2.57 25.32 15.79
C ILE A 313 -2.84 23.84 15.52
N ARG A 314 -3.11 23.46 14.26
CA ARG A 314 -3.35 22.07 13.89
C ARG A 314 -3.21 21.80 12.40
N PHE A 315 -3.13 20.52 12.06
CA PHE A 315 -3.37 20.02 10.71
C PHE A 315 -4.59 19.10 10.71
N ASP A 316 -5.59 19.43 9.90
CA ASP A 316 -6.76 18.60 9.67
C ASP A 316 -6.43 17.57 8.58
N PHE A 317 -6.60 16.29 8.87
CA PHE A 317 -6.44 15.19 7.91
C PHE A 317 -7.80 14.72 7.44
N CYS A 318 -7.95 14.70 6.11
CA CYS A 318 -9.20 14.43 5.43
C CYS A 318 -9.02 13.37 4.35
N THR A 319 -10.13 12.75 3.93
CA THR A 319 -10.17 11.83 2.79
C THR A 319 -10.87 12.46 1.59
N SER A 320 -10.30 12.29 0.39
CA SER A 320 -10.79 12.93 -0.84
C SER A 320 -11.83 12.11 -1.61
N ILE A 321 -12.22 10.93 -1.11
CA ILE A 321 -13.17 10.02 -1.78
C ILE A 321 -14.07 9.31 -0.78
N SER A 322 -15.26 8.89 -1.23
CA SER A 322 -16.11 7.94 -0.50
C SER A 322 -15.50 6.55 -0.60
N SER A 323 -14.84 6.12 0.47
CA SER A 323 -14.44 4.73 0.62
C SER A 323 -14.67 4.28 2.05
N ARG A 324 -15.37 3.15 2.19
CA ARG A 324 -15.64 2.55 3.49
C ARG A 324 -14.35 2.18 4.22
N TYR A 325 -13.34 1.65 3.51
CA TYR A 325 -12.10 1.16 4.14
C TYR A 325 -10.83 1.78 3.58
N TYR A 326 -10.67 1.83 2.25
CA TYR A 326 -9.37 2.15 1.63
C TYR A 326 -8.88 3.54 1.96
N ALA A 327 -9.76 4.53 1.99
CA ALA A 327 -9.38 5.91 2.30
C ALA A 327 -9.05 6.09 3.79
N ALA A 328 -9.83 5.49 4.68
CA ALA A 328 -9.58 5.52 6.12
C ALA A 328 -8.27 4.80 6.50
N VAL A 329 -7.97 3.64 5.90
CA VAL A 329 -6.68 2.96 6.08
C VAL A 329 -5.52 3.83 5.57
N ALA A 330 -5.67 4.45 4.39
CA ALA A 330 -4.65 5.35 3.84
C ALA A 330 -4.39 6.57 4.74
N LEU A 331 -5.45 7.12 5.34
CA LEU A 331 -5.34 8.20 6.32
C LEU A 331 -4.63 7.73 7.60
N GLY A 332 -4.94 6.54 8.12
CA GLY A 332 -4.19 5.95 9.23
C GLY A 332 -2.69 5.79 8.95
N ILE A 333 -2.35 5.36 7.73
CA ILE A 333 -0.96 5.27 7.28
C ILE A 333 -0.29 6.67 7.32
N TRP A 334 -0.98 7.72 6.90
CA TRP A 334 -0.50 9.10 7.03
C TRP A 334 -0.31 9.49 8.50
N CYS A 335 -1.25 9.18 9.39
CA CYS A 335 -1.11 9.46 10.82
C CYS A 335 0.16 8.82 11.40
N ALA A 336 0.47 7.57 11.04
CA ALA A 336 1.69 6.91 11.49
C ALA A 336 2.96 7.62 10.99
N ASN A 337 3.01 7.95 9.68
CA ASN A 337 4.18 8.61 9.10
C ASN A 337 4.36 10.03 9.65
N TRP A 338 3.28 10.78 9.80
CA TRP A 338 3.26 12.14 10.34
C TRP A 338 3.79 12.17 11.77
N GLU A 339 3.18 11.39 12.67
CA GLU A 339 3.58 11.33 14.08
C GLU A 339 5.02 10.84 14.25
N THR A 340 5.43 9.84 13.46
CA THR A 340 6.81 9.35 13.45
C THR A 340 7.80 10.44 13.01
N GLY A 341 7.43 11.24 12.01
CA GLY A 341 8.22 12.38 11.55
C GLY A 341 8.28 13.51 12.59
N CYS A 342 7.13 13.89 13.16
CA CYS A 342 7.05 14.91 14.20
C CYS A 342 7.89 14.53 15.42
N ALA A 343 7.81 13.28 15.87
CA ALA A 343 8.66 12.79 16.95
C ALA A 343 10.17 12.93 16.65
N ALA A 344 10.60 12.66 15.40
CA ALA A 344 11.99 12.83 15.02
C ALA A 344 12.45 14.28 14.86
N LEU A 345 11.52 15.21 14.61
CA LEU A 345 11.79 16.65 14.62
C LEU A 345 11.59 17.28 16.01
N ASN A 346 11.28 16.49 17.03
CA ASN A 346 10.88 16.96 18.37
C ASN A 346 9.70 17.95 18.33
N ARG A 347 8.77 17.78 17.37
CA ARG A 347 7.53 18.53 17.29
C ARG A 347 6.46 17.81 18.09
N ARG A 348 6.06 18.42 19.20
CA ARG A 348 5.02 17.88 20.09
C ARG A 348 3.63 18.16 19.53
N GLY A 349 2.71 17.30 19.91
CA GLY A 349 1.34 17.30 19.43
C GLY A 349 0.70 15.94 19.61
N HIS A 350 -0.59 15.88 19.30
CA HIS A 350 -1.37 14.67 19.45
C HIS A 350 -2.52 14.64 18.45
N PHE A 351 -3.01 13.44 18.14
CA PHE A 351 -4.19 13.28 17.30
C PHE A 351 -5.47 13.37 18.12
N ALA A 352 -6.44 14.14 17.64
CA ALA A 352 -7.77 14.27 18.23
C ALA A 352 -8.85 14.37 17.13
N VAL A 353 -10.02 13.81 17.41
CA VAL A 353 -11.22 13.98 16.57
C VAL A 353 -11.98 15.19 17.08
N LEU A 354 -12.08 16.25 16.26
CA LEU A 354 -12.74 17.49 16.61
C LEU A 354 -14.19 17.51 16.13
N SER A 355 -15.08 18.06 16.96
CA SER A 355 -16.46 18.36 16.59
C SER A 355 -16.53 19.46 15.53
N SER A 356 -17.66 19.55 14.81
CA SER A 356 -17.86 20.63 13.83
C SER A 356 -17.76 22.03 14.43
N LYS A 357 -18.14 22.19 15.72
CA LYS A 357 -17.99 23.45 16.46
C LYS A 357 -16.52 23.81 16.69
N GLU A 358 -15.70 22.86 17.14
CA GLU A 358 -14.26 23.05 17.34
C GLU A 358 -13.50 23.30 16.03
N ARG A 359 -14.07 22.85 14.91
CA ARG A 359 -13.53 23.13 13.57
C ARG A 359 -13.96 24.48 12.99
N ALA A 360 -14.87 25.21 13.65
CA ALA A 360 -15.48 26.44 13.12
C ALA A 360 -16.02 26.28 11.68
N SER A 361 -16.56 25.10 11.38
CA SER A 361 -17.03 24.70 10.04
C SER A 361 -18.51 24.35 10.12
N GLU A 362 -19.37 25.25 9.63
CA GLU A 362 -20.83 25.11 9.69
C GLU A 362 -21.38 24.10 8.66
N ALA A 363 -20.65 23.88 7.56
CA ALA A 363 -20.98 22.89 6.54
C ALA A 363 -19.84 21.86 6.43
N VAL A 364 -20.18 20.57 6.55
CA VAL A 364 -19.25 19.49 6.22
C VAL A 364 -19.37 19.26 4.71
N PRO A 365 -18.40 19.70 3.88
CA PRO A 365 -18.43 19.35 2.47
C PRO A 365 -18.42 17.82 2.33
N GLU A 366 -19.06 17.29 1.28
CA GLU A 366 -19.04 15.84 1.04
C GLU A 366 -17.60 15.33 0.90
N PHE A 367 -16.74 16.11 0.22
CA PHE A 367 -15.30 15.93 0.15
C PHE A 367 -14.54 17.26 0.12
N PRO A 368 -13.29 17.31 0.62
CA PRO A 368 -12.65 16.27 1.43
C PRO A 368 -13.33 16.06 2.79
N HIS A 369 -13.59 14.79 3.15
CA HIS A 369 -14.26 14.41 4.39
C HIS A 369 -13.27 14.47 5.56
N TYR A 370 -13.56 15.31 6.55
CA TYR A 370 -12.78 15.41 7.79
C TYR A 370 -12.79 14.10 8.58
N ASP A 371 -11.62 13.72 9.09
CA ASP A 371 -11.47 12.49 9.87
C ASP A 371 -10.79 12.71 11.22
N ILE A 372 -9.65 13.41 11.25
CA ILE A 372 -8.88 13.62 12.48
C ILE A 372 -7.93 14.82 12.34
N SER A 373 -7.55 15.45 13.44
CA SER A 373 -6.60 16.55 13.46
C SER A 373 -5.35 16.19 14.26
N TRP A 374 -4.17 16.61 13.77
CA TRP A 374 -2.97 16.72 14.60
C TRP A 374 -2.96 18.09 15.28
N ILE A 375 -3.15 18.12 16.59
CA ILE A 375 -3.10 19.33 17.42
C ILE A 375 -1.65 19.61 17.78
N VAL A 376 -1.21 20.85 17.58
CA VAL A 376 0.14 21.30 17.91
C VAL A 376 0.19 21.77 19.36
N ASP A 377 1.18 21.29 20.13
CA ASP A 377 1.37 21.64 21.55
C ASP A 377 2.21 22.91 21.77
#